data_AF-A0A2S6UIL8-F1
#
_entry.id   AF-A0A2S6UIL8-F1
#
_cell.length_a   1.000
_cell.length_b   1.000
_cell.length_c   1.000
_cell.angle_alpha   90.00
_cell.angle_beta   90.00
_cell.angle_gamma   90.00
#
_symmetry.space_group_name_H-M   'P 1'
#
loop_
_entity.id
_entity.type
_entity.pdbx_description
1 polymer ?
#
loop_
_entity_poly.entity_id
_entity_poly.type
_entity_poly.pdbx_seq_one_letter_code
_entity_poly.pdbx_strand_id
1 'polypeptide(L)' 'MDTDDLEPQREKPKPMDLHVLSIEALGNYIEELEAEIARAREAIAAKRTAHDGAESVFKS' A
#
# COMPACT_ATOMS: atom_id res chain seq x y z
N MET A 1 15.11 29.79 -9.94
CA MET A 1 14.59 29.51 -8.60
C MET A 1 14.33 28.03 -8.57
N ASP A 2 15.25 27.27 -8.00
CA ASP A 2 15.08 25.82 -7.83
C ASP A 2 13.96 25.60 -6.81
N THR A 3 12.88 25.00 -7.27
CA THR A 3 11.74 24.59 -6.46
C THR A 3 12.01 23.26 -5.77
N ASP A 4 13.21 23.09 -5.22
CA ASP A 4 13.50 22.00 -4.27
C ASP A 4 12.91 22.39 -2.90
N ASP A 5 11.61 22.69 -2.90
CA ASP A 5 10.78 22.70 -1.70
C ASP A 5 10.63 21.24 -1.29
N LEU A 6 11.67 20.77 -0.59
CA LEU A 6 11.75 19.46 0.01
C LEU A 6 10.63 19.35 1.04
N GLU A 7 9.44 18.96 0.58
CA GLU A 7 8.37 18.50 1.45
C GLU A 7 8.98 17.51 2.45
N PRO A 8 8.75 17.66 3.77
CA PRO A 8 9.29 16.73 4.74
C PRO A 8 8.81 15.33 4.36
N GLN A 9 9.75 14.50 3.90
CA GLN A 9 9.47 13.11 3.53
C GLN A 9 8.93 12.47 4.78
N ARG A 10 7.63 12.20 4.81
CA ARG A 10 6.99 11.48 5.93
C ARG A 10 7.69 10.14 5.98
N GLU A 11 8.58 9.98 6.96
CA GLU A 11 9.26 8.72 7.17
C GLU A 11 8.20 7.64 7.30
N LYS A 12 8.34 6.58 6.50
CA LYS A 12 7.44 5.44 6.62
C LYS A 12 7.53 4.93 8.06
N PRO A 13 6.39 4.71 8.73
CA PRO A 13 6.43 4.19 10.09
C PRO A 13 7.27 2.90 10.11
N LYS A 14 8.22 2.84 11.04
CA LYS A 14 9.10 1.68 11.16
C LYS A 14 8.24 0.45 11.46
N PRO A 15 8.56 -0.71 10.84
CA PRO A 15 7.91 -1.97 11.22
C PRO A 15 8.06 -2.21 12.73
N MET A 16 7.05 -2.83 13.34
CA MET A 16 7.08 -3.19 14.75
C MET A 16 8.25 -4.14 15.03
N ASP A 17 8.90 -3.99 16.17
CA ASP A 17 9.95 -4.92 16.59
C ASP A 17 9.32 -6.27 16.93
N LEU A 18 9.56 -7.28 16.09
CA LEU A 18 8.96 -8.60 16.26
C LEU A 18 9.52 -9.36 17.45
N HIS A 19 10.71 -9.00 17.96
CA HIS A 19 11.34 -9.70 19.08
C HIS A 19 10.65 -9.43 20.42
N VAL A 20 9.89 -8.34 20.53
CA VAL A 20 9.15 -8.01 21.76
C VAL A 20 7.71 -8.54 21.76
N LEU A 21 7.24 -9.12 20.66
CA LEU A 21 5.88 -9.61 20.52
C LEU A 21 5.75 -11.06 21.01
N SER A 22 4.63 -11.37 21.64
CA SER A 22 4.24 -12.76 21.94
C SER A 22 3.82 -13.49 20.66
N ILE A 23 3.73 -14.83 20.70
CA ILE A 23 3.24 -15.64 19.57
C ILE A 23 1.82 -15.21 19.16
N GLU A 24 0.95 -14.94 20.13
CA GLU A 24 -0.41 -14.46 19.87
C GLU A 24 -0.39 -13.08 19.20
N ALA A 25 0.43 -12.16 19.68
CA ALA A 25 0.58 -10.84 19.08
C ALA A 25 1.16 -10.90 17.66
N LEU A 26 2.08 -11.83 17.40
CA LEU A 26 2.59 -12.10 16.05
C LEU A 26 1.49 -12.63 15.12
N GLY A 27 0.63 -13.51 15.62
CA GLY A 27 -0.55 -13.98 14.88
C GLY A 27 -1.46 -12.83 14.46
N ASN A 28 -1.86 -11.99 15.42
CA ASN A 28 -2.71 -10.82 15.15
C ASN A 28 -2.04 -9.83 14.18
N TYR A 29 -0.74 -9.58 14.34
CA TYR A 29 0.01 -8.71 13.44
C TYR A 29 0.03 -9.23 11.99
N ILE A 30 0.15 -10.54 11.80
CA ILE A 30 0.06 -11.16 10.48
C ILE A 30 -1.33 -10.97 9.89
N GLU A 31 -2.39 -11.24 10.67
CA GLU A 31 -3.78 -11.08 10.19
C GLU A 31 -4.08 -9.65 9.71
N GLU A 32 -3.60 -8.64 10.45
CA GLU A 32 -3.74 -7.24 10.07
C GLU A 32 -3.01 -6.91 8.75
N LEU A 33 -1.78 -7.41 8.60
CA LEU A 33 -1.00 -7.21 7.38
C LEU A 33 -1.63 -7.92 6.17
N GLU A 34 -2.15 -9.13 6.36
CA GLU A 34 -2.84 -9.88 5.30
C GLU A 34 -4.12 -9.18 4.85
N ALA A 35 -4.90 -8.63 5.80
CA ALA A 35 -6.07 -7.82 5.49
C ALA A 35 -5.69 -6.57 4.67
N GLU A 36 -4.58 -5.91 5.01
CA GLU A 36 -4.11 -4.76 4.23
C GLU A 36 -3.63 -5.15 2.83
N ILE A 37 -2.93 -6.29 2.70
CA ILE A 37 -2.55 -6.83 1.40
C ILE A 37 -3.79 -7.12 0.55
N ALA A 38 -4.86 -7.64 1.14
CA ALA A 38 -6.12 -7.88 0.44
C ALA A 38 -6.72 -6.56 -0.08
N ARG A 39 -6.84 -5.53 0.77
CA ARG A 39 -7.32 -4.20 0.34
C ARG A 39 -6.48 -3.60 -0.78
N ALA A 40 -5.15 -3.69 -0.69
CA ALA A 40 -4.26 -3.18 -1.71
C ALA A 40 -4.45 -3.91 -3.05
N ARG A 41 -4.64 -5.23 -3.02
CA ARG A 41 -4.92 -6.03 -4.23
C ARG A 41 -6.24 -5.63 -4.88
N GLU A 42 -7.30 -5.41 -4.11
CA GLU A 42 -8.58 -4.93 -4.63
C GLU A 42 -8.45 -3.56 -5.30
N ALA A 43 -7.75 -2.63 -4.65
CA ALA A 43 -7.48 -1.30 -5.21
C ALA A 43 -6.68 -1.37 -6.52
N ILE A 44 -5.69 -2.27 -6.61
CA ILE A 44 -4.93 -2.51 -7.84
C ILE A 44 -5.85 -3.07 -8.94
N ALA A 45 -6.69 -4.06 -8.62
CA ALA A 45 -7.62 -4.62 -9.58
C ALA A 45 -8.56 -3.56 -10.16
N ALA A 46 -9.15 -2.72 -9.30
CA ALA A 46 -10.00 -1.61 -9.71
C ALA A 46 -9.27 -0.60 -10.62
N LYS A 47 -8.01 -0.25 -10.28
CA LYS A 47 -7.18 0.64 -11.11
C LYS A 47 -6.85 0.04 -12.47
N ARG A 48 -6.56 -1.27 -12.53
CA ARG A 48 -6.31 -1.96 -13.81
C ARG A 48 -7.54 -1.95 -14.71
N THR A 49 -8.72 -2.27 -14.16
CA THR A 49 -9.98 -2.19 -14.92
C THR A 49 -10.23 -0.79 -15.47
N ALA A 50 -10.00 0.26 -14.66
CA ALA A 50 -10.14 1.65 -15.12
C ALA A 50 -9.13 2.01 -16.22
N HIS A 51 -7.87 1.56 -16.09
CA HIS A 51 -6.83 1.77 -17.10
C HIS A 51 -7.18 1.07 -18.42
N ASP A 52 -7.57 -0.20 -18.38
CA ASP A 52 -7.89 -0.98 -19.58
C ASP A 52 -9.16 -0.46 -20.27
N GLY A 53 -10.14 0.00 -19.47
CA GLY A 53 -11.32 0.70 -19.96
C GLY A 53 -10.95 2.00 -20.70
N ALA A 54 -10.04 2.81 -20.15
CA ALA A 54 -9.58 4.02 -20.80
C ALA A 54 -8.81 3.74 -22.10
N GLU A 55 -7.88 2.79 -22.08
CA GLU A 55 -7.13 2.35 -23.28
C GLU A 55 -8.04 1.89 -24.42
N SER A 56 -9.17 1.25 -24.11
CA SER A 56 -10.15 0.83 -25.13
C SER A 56 -10.85 2.00 -25.82
N VAL A 57 -11.05 3.12 -25.12
CA VAL A 57 -11.67 4.34 -25.66
C VAL A 57 -10.70 5.08 -26.58
N PHE A 58 -9.41 5.11 -26.26
CA PHE A 58 -8.39 5.81 -27.06
C PHE A 58 -7.90 5.02 -28.29
N LYS A 59 -8.21 3.73 -28.40
CA LYS A 59 -7.92 2.90 -29.59
C LYS A 59 -9.07 2.86 -30.62
N SER A 60 -10.16 3.61 -30.37
CA SER A 60 -11.32 3.74 -31.27
C SER A 60 -11.13 4.88 -32.28
#